data_AF-A0A662EFC0-F1
#
_entry.id   AF-A0A662EFC0-F1
#
_cell.length_a   1.000
_cell.length_b   1.000
_cell.length_c   1.000
_cell.angle_alpha   90.00
_cell.angle_beta   90.00
_cell.angle_gamma   90.00
#
_symmetry.space_group_name_H-M   'P 1'
#
loop_
_entity.id
_entity.type
_entity.pdbx_description
1 polymer ?
#
loop_
_entity_poly.entity_id
_entity_poly.type
_entity_poly.pdbx_seq_one_letter_code
_entity_poly.pdbx_strand_id
1 'polypeptide(L)'
;ELDRLKFEDTDADDLRTQKERLEVRIAEDREALEEFREKHGRIKAELDALAGISKELESLDEKKKKVVLTINEIPNQRTKAESKLHEAEKTLKNASFAAEAEASRLPEYEEAGKSLEGLREEEQVLHAKRDEANELLRERQEKERADKERQAQLQRLRDRLAALEKATDILPTVPCSGASEFAGCRFLVDAKQAEGQIPDLLKQIAELDSQVEGQTMEWGVQEAEIAVQEAAGAINTARTKLDYTASLAALAAPARLAIERIGDAQIALTKAQEEHFERVAEIDKRDHETNEELAGVRQKIHEFQTKIEFAGDSRKTLEAITAEGQILKTKTENDATALSDVIRAIAKAEEVAKRREHLDATIEEHGAKARKYGNSLADWKLLERAFGRDGIQALEIDAAGPDLSRLTNDLLHACFGERFQVTFVTQVPTRAGGMKEVFDVEVLDHERGREGSVDSLSGGEKTIISEAISLALAIYVAKHSDHRFETLFRDETAGALDPDNADRYVLMLRKARELAGAHQVIFIAQQPEVWGQADSVLWLEGGRAEVRE
;
A
#
# COMPACT_ATOMS: atom_id res chain seq x y z
N GLU A 1 45.57 -21.47 39.84
CA GLU A 1 44.20 -21.47 39.27
C GLU A 1 43.43 -20.23 39.70
N LEU A 2 43.28 -19.99 41.01
CA LEU A 2 42.68 -18.77 41.57
C LEU A 2 43.23 -17.45 41.01
N ASP A 3 44.54 -17.34 40.83
CA ASP A 3 45.14 -16.13 40.25
C ASP A 3 44.82 -15.93 38.76
N ARG A 4 44.44 -16.98 38.01
CA ARG A 4 43.94 -16.81 36.63
C ARG A 4 42.50 -16.29 36.62
N LEU A 5 41.65 -16.79 37.52
CA LEU A 5 40.24 -16.40 37.62
C LEU A 5 40.04 -14.95 38.11
N LYS A 6 41.01 -14.38 38.86
CA LYS A 6 41.00 -12.95 39.26
C LYS A 6 41.05 -11.98 38.07
N PHE A 7 41.57 -12.39 36.91
CA PHE A 7 41.64 -11.54 35.72
C PHE A 7 40.40 -11.67 34.81
N GLU A 8 39.50 -12.62 35.09
CA GLU A 8 38.29 -12.87 34.30
C GLU A 8 37.01 -12.29 34.96
N ASP A 9 37.15 -11.64 36.12
CA ASP A 9 36.09 -10.88 36.79
C ASP A 9 35.73 -9.66 35.92
N THR A 10 34.91 -9.91 34.91
CA THR A 10 34.29 -8.89 34.09
C THR A 10 33.03 -8.48 34.85
N ASP A 11 32.89 -7.19 35.19
CA ASP A 11 31.84 -6.66 36.06
C ASP A 11 30.45 -7.20 35.69
N ALA A 12 29.99 -8.22 36.41
CA ALA A 12 28.72 -8.88 36.16
C ALA A 12 27.52 -7.91 36.32
N ASP A 13 27.70 -6.86 37.12
CA ASP A 13 26.72 -5.79 37.30
C ASP A 13 26.61 -4.88 36.06
N ASP A 14 27.70 -4.63 35.35
CA ASP A 14 27.65 -3.87 34.08
C ASP A 14 26.90 -4.67 33.01
N LEU A 15 27.13 -5.99 32.94
CA LEU A 15 26.41 -6.88 32.03
C LEU A 15 24.92 -6.98 32.38
N ARG A 16 24.56 -7.01 33.67
CA ARG A 16 23.16 -6.98 34.13
C ARG A 16 22.46 -5.67 33.77
N THR A 17 23.15 -4.54 33.95
CA THR A 17 22.65 -3.22 33.55
C THR A 17 22.45 -3.14 32.03
N GLN A 18 23.38 -3.70 31.25
CA GLN A 18 23.27 -3.76 29.79
C GLN A 18 22.10 -4.64 29.33
N LYS A 19 21.85 -5.76 30.02
CA LYS A 19 20.71 -6.64 29.79
C LYS A 19 19.37 -5.89 29.97
N GLU A 20 19.19 -5.22 31.11
CA GLU A 20 17.96 -4.47 31.40
C GLU A 20 17.69 -3.38 30.35
N ARG A 21 18.72 -2.64 29.95
CA ARG A 21 18.60 -1.61 28.90
C ARG A 21 18.15 -2.19 27.55
N LEU A 22 18.69 -3.35 27.17
CA LEU A 22 18.30 -4.04 25.94
C LEU A 22 16.87 -4.59 26.01
N GLU A 23 16.46 -5.15 27.16
CA GLU A 23 15.09 -5.65 27.38
C GLU A 23 14.05 -4.54 27.25
N VAL A 24 14.30 -3.37 27.85
CA VAL A 24 13.43 -2.19 27.73
C VAL A 24 13.33 -1.72 26.27
N ARG A 25 14.47 -1.56 25.59
CA ARG A 25 14.49 -1.09 24.20
C ARG A 25 13.78 -2.04 23.23
N ILE A 26 13.93 -3.35 23.43
CA ILE A 26 13.22 -4.37 22.63
C ILE A 26 11.71 -4.31 22.89
N ALA A 27 11.28 -4.07 24.14
CA ALA A 27 9.85 -3.93 24.46
C ALA A 27 9.23 -2.70 23.79
N GLU A 28 9.91 -1.54 23.88
CA GLU A 28 9.49 -0.29 23.21
C GLU A 28 9.43 -0.44 21.68
N ASP A 29 10.47 -1.03 21.07
CA ASP A 29 10.50 -1.24 19.61
C ASP A 29 9.39 -2.24 19.16
N ARG A 30 9.03 -3.24 19.99
CA ARG A 30 7.92 -4.17 19.71
C ARG A 30 6.56 -3.49 19.73
N GLU A 31 6.31 -2.64 20.72
CA GLU A 31 5.06 -1.88 20.81
C GLU A 31 4.91 -0.95 19.61
N ALA A 32 5.97 -0.24 19.23
CA ALA A 32 5.99 0.59 18.03
C ALA A 32 5.77 -0.22 16.74
N LEU A 33 6.33 -1.44 16.62
CA LEU A 33 6.08 -2.33 15.47
C LEU A 33 4.61 -2.79 15.37
N GLU A 34 3.91 -2.94 16.50
CA GLU A 34 2.47 -3.24 16.54
C GLU A 34 1.68 -2.05 15.97
N GLU A 35 1.97 -0.82 16.40
CA GLU A 35 1.36 0.40 15.84
C GLU A 35 1.62 0.55 14.34
N PHE A 36 2.85 0.26 13.89
CA PHE A 36 3.21 0.27 12.47
C PHE A 36 2.37 -0.73 11.67
N ARG A 37 2.13 -1.93 12.20
CA ARG A 37 1.25 -2.93 11.56
C ARG A 37 -0.19 -2.45 11.45
N GLU A 38 -0.75 -1.86 12.50
CA GLU A 38 -2.12 -1.36 12.46
C GLU A 38 -2.28 -0.24 11.42
N LYS A 39 -1.38 0.75 11.45
CA LYS A 39 -1.36 1.86 10.48
C LYS A 39 -1.19 1.33 9.04
N HIS A 40 -0.25 0.41 8.82
CA HIS A 40 -0.04 -0.23 7.52
C HIS A 40 -1.30 -1.00 7.07
N GLY A 41 -1.90 -1.79 7.95
CA GLY A 41 -3.11 -2.57 7.66
C GLY A 41 -4.29 -1.70 7.24
N ARG A 42 -4.49 -0.57 7.93
CA ARG A 42 -5.55 0.40 7.61
C ARG A 42 -5.37 1.02 6.23
N ILE A 43 -4.17 1.56 5.94
CA ILE A 43 -3.88 2.20 4.65
C ILE A 43 -3.96 1.18 3.51
N LYS A 44 -3.49 -0.04 3.73
CA LYS A 44 -3.60 -1.13 2.75
C LYS A 44 -5.07 -1.46 2.43
N ALA A 45 -5.92 -1.55 3.44
CA ALA A 45 -7.35 -1.80 3.24
C ALA A 45 -8.05 -0.66 2.46
N GLU A 46 -7.69 0.60 2.74
CA GLU A 46 -8.17 1.77 1.98
C GLU A 46 -7.72 1.72 0.51
N LEU A 47 -6.49 1.29 0.23
CA LEU A 47 -5.99 1.10 -1.14
C LEU A 47 -6.67 -0.08 -1.87
N ASP A 48 -6.89 -1.20 -1.18
CA ASP A 48 -7.57 -2.38 -1.74
C ASP A 48 -9.03 -2.06 -2.09
N ALA A 49 -9.70 -1.21 -1.31
CA ALA A 49 -11.06 -0.72 -1.60
C ALA A 49 -11.15 0.19 -2.85
N LEU A 50 -10.02 0.79 -3.25
CA LEU A 50 -9.90 1.62 -4.45
C LEU A 50 -9.41 0.81 -5.67
N ALA A 51 -9.14 -0.49 -5.50
CA ALA A 51 -8.73 -1.36 -6.58
C ALA A 51 -9.83 -1.46 -7.64
N GLY A 52 -9.46 -1.28 -8.91
CA GLY A 52 -10.39 -1.36 -10.04
C GLY A 52 -10.96 -0.03 -10.52
N ILE A 53 -10.86 1.04 -9.73
CA ILE A 53 -11.34 2.38 -10.13
C ILE A 53 -10.69 2.85 -11.44
N SER A 54 -9.41 2.54 -11.70
CA SER A 54 -8.77 2.88 -12.97
C SER A 54 -9.42 2.21 -14.19
N LYS A 55 -9.88 0.95 -14.07
CA LYS A 55 -10.59 0.27 -15.16
C LYS A 55 -11.98 0.88 -15.39
N GLU A 56 -12.67 1.26 -14.31
CA GLU A 56 -13.95 1.93 -14.43
C GLU A 56 -13.79 3.34 -15.03
N LEU A 57 -12.71 4.06 -14.69
CA LEU A 57 -12.38 5.36 -15.29
C LEU A 57 -12.19 5.26 -16.80
N GLU A 58 -11.45 4.25 -17.29
CA GLU A 58 -11.27 3.99 -18.72
C GLU A 58 -12.63 3.76 -19.41
N SER A 59 -13.51 2.97 -18.80
CA SER A 59 -14.85 2.72 -19.34
C SER A 59 -15.72 3.98 -19.39
N LEU A 60 -15.62 4.86 -18.39
CA LEU A 60 -16.33 6.14 -18.35
C LEU A 60 -15.78 7.12 -19.39
N ASP A 61 -14.48 7.14 -19.64
CA ASP A 61 -13.87 7.97 -20.68
C ASP A 61 -14.28 7.50 -22.09
N GLU A 62 -14.37 6.19 -22.33
CA GLU A 62 -14.96 5.67 -23.58
C GLU A 62 -16.43 6.07 -23.73
N LYS A 63 -17.22 5.97 -22.64
CA LYS A 63 -18.61 6.39 -22.64
C LYS A 63 -18.74 7.89 -22.93
N LYS A 64 -17.92 8.73 -22.30
CA LYS A 64 -17.84 10.18 -22.56
C LYS A 64 -17.56 10.48 -24.03
N LYS A 65 -16.60 9.79 -24.65
CA LYS A 65 -16.31 9.97 -26.09
C LYS A 65 -17.53 9.68 -26.95
N LYS A 66 -18.25 8.58 -26.70
CA LYS A 66 -19.46 8.21 -27.44
C LYS A 66 -20.57 9.27 -27.28
N VAL A 67 -20.84 9.72 -26.06
CA VAL A 67 -21.86 10.75 -25.77
C VAL A 67 -21.52 12.08 -26.45
N VAL A 68 -20.24 12.50 -26.42
CA VAL A 68 -19.79 13.72 -27.12
C VAL A 68 -19.97 13.62 -28.63
N LEU A 69 -19.70 12.46 -29.24
CA LEU A 69 -19.96 12.25 -30.67
C LEU A 69 -21.43 12.44 -31.00
N THR A 70 -22.34 11.90 -30.18
CA THR A 70 -23.79 12.08 -30.37
C THR A 70 -24.20 13.55 -30.29
N ILE A 71 -23.67 14.32 -29.33
CA ILE A 71 -23.95 15.77 -29.21
C ILE A 71 -23.47 16.52 -30.46
N ASN A 72 -22.31 16.16 -31.00
CA ASN A 72 -21.78 16.80 -32.21
C ASN A 72 -22.63 16.55 -33.47
N GLU A 73 -23.48 15.51 -33.49
CA GLU A 73 -24.38 15.21 -34.60
C GLU A 73 -25.70 16.01 -34.54
N ILE A 74 -26.08 16.52 -33.37
CA ILE A 74 -27.34 17.24 -33.13
C ILE A 74 -27.48 18.49 -34.01
N PRO A 75 -26.47 19.37 -34.15
CA PRO A 75 -26.54 20.52 -35.05
C PRO A 75 -26.84 20.12 -36.50
N ASN A 76 -26.22 19.04 -37.01
CA ASN A 76 -26.47 18.55 -38.36
C ASN A 76 -27.92 18.06 -38.55
N GLN A 77 -28.53 17.49 -37.51
CA GLN A 77 -29.92 17.07 -37.56
C GLN A 77 -30.86 18.29 -37.60
N ARG A 78 -30.55 19.34 -36.83
CA ARG A 78 -31.29 20.60 -36.82
C ARG A 78 -31.22 21.31 -38.18
N THR A 79 -30.03 21.42 -38.77
CA THR A 79 -29.87 22.01 -40.12
C THR A 79 -30.67 21.26 -41.19
N LYS A 80 -30.75 19.91 -41.10
CA LYS A 80 -31.56 19.11 -42.03
C LYS A 80 -33.07 19.33 -41.88
N ALA A 81 -33.55 19.57 -40.66
CA ALA A 81 -34.96 19.91 -40.44
C ALA A 81 -35.25 21.31 -40.99
N GLU A 82 -34.40 22.29 -40.70
CA GLU A 82 -34.51 23.67 -41.18
C GLU A 82 -34.50 23.74 -42.72
N SER A 83 -33.66 22.96 -43.39
CA SER A 83 -33.59 22.97 -44.86
C SER A 83 -34.88 22.52 -45.54
N LYS A 84 -35.62 21.57 -44.94
CA LYS A 84 -36.90 21.09 -45.48
C LYS A 84 -37.99 22.16 -45.35
N LEU A 85 -38.05 22.83 -44.20
CA LEU A 85 -38.96 23.96 -43.99
C LEU A 85 -38.66 25.08 -45.00
N HIS A 86 -37.38 25.42 -45.17
CA HIS A 86 -36.97 26.44 -46.12
C HIS A 86 -37.33 26.11 -47.59
N GLU A 87 -37.27 24.84 -47.97
CA GLU A 87 -37.70 24.38 -49.30
C GLU A 87 -39.20 24.56 -49.53
N ALA A 88 -40.02 24.28 -48.51
CA ALA A 88 -41.47 24.53 -48.56
C ALA A 88 -41.79 26.04 -48.64
N GLU A 89 -41.11 26.88 -47.85
CA GLU A 89 -41.25 28.35 -47.91
C GLU A 89 -40.91 28.89 -49.29
N LYS A 90 -39.80 28.41 -49.88
CA LYS A 90 -39.39 28.79 -51.23
C LYS A 90 -40.43 28.38 -52.28
N THR A 91 -41.05 27.21 -52.12
CA THR A 91 -42.09 26.72 -53.03
C THR A 91 -43.33 27.61 -52.99
N LEU A 92 -43.82 27.98 -51.80
CA LEU A 92 -44.93 28.91 -51.64
C LEU A 92 -44.61 30.29 -52.21
N LYS A 93 -43.41 30.82 -51.94
CA LYS A 93 -42.98 32.12 -52.46
C LYS A 93 -42.99 32.16 -53.98
N ASN A 94 -42.48 31.10 -54.64
CA ASN A 94 -42.47 31.02 -56.09
C ASN A 94 -43.88 30.86 -56.68
N ALA A 95 -44.75 30.07 -56.03
CA ALA A 95 -46.14 29.91 -56.45
C ALA A 95 -46.91 31.23 -56.33
N SER A 96 -46.76 31.96 -55.23
CA SER A 96 -47.46 33.22 -54.97
C SER A 96 -46.99 34.32 -55.93
N PHE A 97 -45.68 34.48 -56.11
CA PHE A 97 -45.12 35.49 -57.02
C PHE A 97 -45.60 35.34 -58.47
N ALA A 98 -45.75 34.10 -58.94
CA ALA A 98 -46.19 33.83 -60.31
C ALA A 98 -47.70 34.00 -60.52
N ALA A 99 -48.50 33.96 -59.46
CA ALA A 99 -49.94 33.75 -59.54
C ALA A 99 -50.78 34.90 -58.96
N GLU A 100 -50.23 35.75 -58.08
CA GLU A 100 -50.98 36.83 -57.40
C GLU A 100 -51.69 37.79 -58.37
N ALA A 101 -51.01 38.20 -59.45
CA ALA A 101 -51.58 39.11 -60.43
C ALA A 101 -52.75 38.49 -61.18
N GLU A 102 -52.63 37.23 -61.61
CA GLU A 102 -53.67 36.50 -62.35
C GLU A 102 -54.85 36.11 -61.44
N ALA A 103 -54.57 35.71 -60.20
CA ALA A 103 -55.58 35.33 -59.22
C ALA A 103 -56.52 36.50 -58.88
N SER A 104 -55.98 37.71 -58.77
CA SER A 104 -56.78 38.92 -58.47
C SER A 104 -57.80 39.27 -59.55
N ARG A 105 -57.55 38.84 -60.80
CA ARG A 105 -58.38 39.13 -61.97
C ARG A 105 -59.29 37.98 -62.37
N LEU A 106 -59.28 36.86 -61.65
CA LEU A 106 -60.18 35.73 -61.94
C LEU A 106 -61.67 36.14 -62.01
N PRO A 107 -62.21 37.01 -61.14
CA PRO A 107 -63.60 37.45 -61.25
C PRO A 107 -63.90 38.15 -62.59
N GLU A 108 -62.95 38.96 -63.09
CA GLU A 108 -63.04 39.66 -64.38
C GLU A 108 -63.08 38.65 -65.54
N TYR A 109 -62.24 37.61 -65.50
CA TYR A 109 -62.19 36.57 -66.54
C TYR A 109 -63.47 35.72 -66.56
N GLU A 110 -64.02 35.39 -65.40
CA GLU A 110 -65.27 34.63 -65.28
C GLU A 110 -66.48 35.42 -65.75
N GLU A 111 -66.53 36.72 -65.46
CA GLU A 111 -67.57 37.63 -65.94
C GLU A 111 -67.50 37.82 -67.47
N ALA A 112 -66.29 37.93 -68.02
CA ALA A 112 -66.08 37.91 -69.47
C ALA A 112 -66.63 36.62 -70.11
N GLY A 113 -66.37 35.46 -69.49
CA GLY A 113 -66.89 34.17 -69.96
C GLY A 113 -68.42 34.09 -69.98
N LYS A 114 -69.10 34.61 -68.95
CA LYS A 114 -70.58 34.67 -68.89
C LYS A 114 -71.17 35.59 -69.97
N SER A 115 -70.45 36.63 -70.34
CA SER A 115 -70.90 37.63 -71.32
C SER A 115 -70.76 37.17 -72.77
N LEU A 116 -69.98 36.12 -73.04
CA LEU A 116 -69.71 35.63 -74.41
C LEU A 116 -70.97 35.14 -75.14
N GLU A 117 -71.88 34.48 -74.45
CA GLU A 117 -73.10 33.94 -75.07
C GLU A 117 -74.00 35.08 -75.56
N GLY A 118 -74.23 36.10 -74.73
CA GLY A 118 -75.00 37.30 -75.12
C GLY A 118 -74.34 38.10 -76.24
N LEU A 119 -73.01 38.22 -76.26
CA LEU A 119 -72.29 38.90 -77.34
C LEU A 119 -72.35 38.13 -78.68
N ARG A 120 -72.34 36.79 -78.63
CA ARG A 120 -72.54 35.95 -79.83
C ARG A 120 -73.95 36.09 -80.38
N GLU A 121 -74.95 36.15 -79.51
CA GLU A 121 -76.34 36.43 -79.91
C GLU A 121 -76.46 37.81 -80.54
N GLU A 122 -75.82 38.84 -79.96
CA GLU A 122 -75.79 40.19 -80.52
C GLU A 122 -75.15 40.22 -81.93
N GLU A 123 -74.01 39.54 -82.13
CA GLU A 123 -73.36 39.41 -83.43
C GLU A 123 -74.28 38.69 -84.44
N GLN A 124 -74.97 37.61 -84.04
CA GLN A 124 -75.93 36.89 -84.89
C GLN A 124 -77.11 37.78 -85.31
N VAL A 125 -77.65 38.58 -84.40
CA VAL A 125 -78.73 39.52 -84.71
C VAL A 125 -78.26 40.59 -85.70
N LEU A 126 -77.02 41.09 -85.54
CA LEU A 126 -76.45 42.04 -86.50
C LEU A 126 -76.22 41.42 -87.88
N HIS A 127 -75.83 40.14 -87.95
CA HIS A 127 -75.77 39.39 -89.20
C HIS A 127 -77.14 39.29 -89.88
N ALA A 128 -78.20 38.97 -89.12
CA ALA A 128 -79.55 38.93 -89.65
C ALA A 128 -80.00 40.30 -90.21
N LYS A 129 -79.72 41.40 -89.49
CA LYS A 129 -80.01 42.77 -89.96
C LYS A 129 -79.25 43.13 -91.23
N ARG A 130 -77.99 42.72 -91.34
CA ARG A 130 -77.18 42.92 -92.57
C ARG A 130 -77.78 42.15 -93.73
N ASP A 131 -78.24 40.93 -93.50
CA ASP A 131 -78.84 40.10 -94.55
C ASP A 131 -80.18 40.69 -95.04
N GLU A 132 -81.01 41.20 -94.13
CA GLU A 132 -82.23 41.97 -94.46
C GLU A 132 -81.91 43.26 -95.24
N ALA A 133 -80.91 44.03 -94.82
CA ALA A 133 -80.46 45.23 -95.54
C ALA A 133 -79.94 44.90 -96.96
N ASN A 134 -79.24 43.77 -97.11
CA ASN A 134 -78.77 43.29 -98.42
C ASN A 134 -79.93 42.87 -99.33
N GLU A 135 -80.96 42.23 -98.78
CA GLU A 135 -82.16 41.86 -99.53
C GLU A 135 -82.91 43.09 -100.03
N LEU A 136 -83.15 44.07 -99.14
CA LEU A 136 -83.75 45.35 -99.50
C LEU A 136 -82.94 46.11 -100.55
N LEU A 137 -81.61 46.10 -100.46
CA LEU A 137 -80.73 46.71 -101.46
C LEU A 137 -80.90 46.02 -102.83
N ARG A 138 -80.92 44.69 -102.87
CA ARG A 138 -81.14 43.93 -104.10
C ARG A 138 -82.48 44.26 -104.74
N GLU A 139 -83.56 44.26 -103.95
CA GLU A 139 -84.91 44.62 -104.45
C GLU A 139 -84.95 46.04 -105.02
N ARG A 140 -84.34 47.01 -104.32
CA ARG A 140 -84.29 48.41 -104.79
C ARG A 140 -83.46 48.55 -106.07
N GLN A 141 -82.32 47.87 -106.16
CA GLN A 141 -81.49 47.85 -107.37
C GLN A 141 -82.20 47.18 -108.56
N GLU A 142 -82.96 46.11 -108.34
CA GLU A 142 -83.76 45.46 -109.38
C GLU A 142 -84.87 46.39 -109.91
N LYS A 143 -85.59 47.07 -109.01
CA LYS A 143 -86.61 48.06 -109.39
C LYS A 143 -86.00 49.24 -110.15
N GLU A 144 -84.89 49.80 -109.66
CA GLU A 144 -84.18 50.88 -110.34
C GLU A 144 -83.69 50.48 -111.75
N ARG A 145 -83.20 49.23 -111.91
CA ARG A 145 -82.81 48.70 -113.23
C ARG A 145 -84.01 48.54 -114.16
N ALA A 146 -85.12 47.96 -113.67
CA ALA A 146 -86.34 47.79 -114.45
C ALA A 146 -86.89 49.13 -114.94
N ASP A 147 -86.86 50.16 -114.10
CA ASP A 147 -87.28 51.51 -114.47
C ASP A 147 -86.36 52.17 -115.49
N LYS A 148 -85.04 52.07 -115.32
CA LYS A 148 -84.07 52.54 -116.32
C LYS A 148 -84.30 51.85 -117.67
N GLU A 149 -84.64 50.56 -117.66
CA GLU A 149 -84.96 49.80 -118.87
C GLU A 149 -86.29 50.26 -119.51
N ARG A 150 -87.35 50.49 -118.71
CA ARG A 150 -88.62 51.05 -119.20
C ARG A 150 -88.44 52.46 -119.76
N GLN A 151 -87.69 53.33 -119.10
CA GLN A 151 -87.36 54.67 -119.61
C GLN A 151 -86.60 54.59 -120.94
N ALA A 152 -85.63 53.68 -121.06
CA ALA A 152 -84.92 53.47 -122.31
C ALA A 152 -85.85 52.94 -123.43
N GLN A 153 -86.81 52.06 -123.10
CA GLN A 153 -87.82 51.58 -124.05
C GLN A 153 -88.78 52.69 -124.49
N LEU A 154 -89.29 53.49 -123.55
CA LEU A 154 -90.14 54.64 -123.81
C LEU A 154 -89.44 55.63 -124.74
N GLN A 155 -88.16 55.92 -124.49
CA GLN A 155 -87.38 56.81 -125.35
C GLN A 155 -87.27 56.26 -126.78
N ARG A 156 -87.00 54.96 -126.95
CA ARG A 156 -86.98 54.32 -128.27
C ARG A 156 -88.32 54.41 -129.00
N LEU A 157 -89.45 54.28 -128.28
CA LEU A 157 -90.78 54.42 -128.87
C LEU A 157 -91.07 55.87 -129.29
N ARG A 158 -90.70 56.85 -128.45
CA ARG A 158 -90.80 58.29 -128.79
C ARG A 158 -89.96 58.65 -130.01
N ASP A 159 -88.72 58.16 -130.09
CA ASP A 159 -87.84 58.38 -131.25
C ASP A 159 -88.45 57.75 -132.53
N ARG A 160 -89.09 56.58 -132.41
CA ARG A 160 -89.79 55.92 -133.52
C ARG A 160 -91.04 56.68 -133.97
N LEU A 161 -91.83 57.20 -133.03
CA LEU A 161 -92.98 58.05 -133.32
C LEU A 161 -92.54 59.28 -134.10
N ALA A 162 -91.51 60.00 -133.61
CA ALA A 162 -90.98 61.18 -134.27
C ALA A 162 -90.50 60.88 -135.71
N ALA A 163 -89.93 59.69 -135.94
CA ALA A 163 -89.53 59.25 -137.28
C ALA A 163 -90.74 58.99 -138.21
N LEU A 164 -91.81 58.37 -137.70
CA LEU A 164 -93.04 58.11 -138.48
C LEU A 164 -93.82 59.39 -138.76
N GLU A 165 -93.95 60.29 -137.77
CA GLU A 165 -94.60 61.60 -137.95
C GLU A 165 -93.90 62.39 -139.06
N LYS A 166 -92.57 62.38 -139.08
CA LYS A 166 -91.77 63.01 -140.13
C LYS A 166 -91.96 62.36 -141.51
N ALA A 167 -92.21 61.05 -141.57
CA ALA A 167 -92.51 60.36 -142.83
C ALA A 167 -93.94 60.67 -143.34
N THR A 168 -94.89 60.92 -142.44
CA THR A 168 -96.29 61.28 -142.77
C THR A 168 -96.48 62.74 -143.15
N ASP A 169 -95.57 63.63 -142.77
CA ASP A 169 -95.66 65.10 -142.99
C ASP A 169 -95.80 65.50 -144.47
N ILE A 170 -95.43 64.59 -145.39
CA ILE A 170 -95.58 64.79 -146.84
C ILE A 170 -97.06 64.68 -147.29
N LEU A 171 -97.90 63.88 -146.63
CA LEU A 171 -99.30 63.65 -147.04
C LEU A 171 -100.17 64.93 -147.16
N PRO A 172 -100.15 65.89 -146.23
CA PRO A 172 -100.94 67.12 -146.34
C PRO A 172 -100.39 68.15 -147.36
N THR A 173 -99.14 68.00 -147.83
CA THR A 173 -98.54 68.95 -148.78
C THR A 173 -98.79 68.60 -150.25
N VAL A 174 -99.39 67.45 -150.54
CA VAL A 174 -99.73 67.02 -151.91
C VAL A 174 -101.24 67.13 -152.14
N PRO A 175 -101.71 67.87 -153.16
CA PRO A 175 -103.14 68.16 -153.36
C PRO A 175 -104.01 66.93 -153.67
N CYS A 176 -103.39 65.80 -154.02
CA CYS A 176 -104.09 64.53 -154.22
C CYS A 176 -104.29 63.74 -152.92
N SER A 177 -103.62 64.08 -151.82
CA SER A 177 -103.62 63.34 -150.54
C SER A 177 -103.46 61.82 -150.70
N GLY A 178 -102.75 61.38 -151.75
CA GLY A 178 -102.59 59.97 -152.10
C GLY A 178 -103.85 59.26 -152.64
N ALA A 179 -104.84 59.99 -153.16
CA ALA A 179 -106.05 59.44 -153.78
C ALA A 179 -106.14 59.79 -155.28
N SER A 180 -106.87 58.95 -156.04
CA SER A 180 -107.07 59.00 -157.52
C SER A 180 -105.82 58.60 -158.34
N GLU A 181 -105.56 59.23 -159.48
CA GLU A 181 -104.60 58.80 -160.54
C GLU A 181 -103.16 58.55 -160.05
N PHE A 182 -102.81 59.00 -158.84
CA PHE A 182 -101.50 58.87 -158.20
C PHE A 182 -101.42 57.83 -157.06
N ALA A 183 -102.44 56.98 -156.90
CA ALA A 183 -102.52 55.95 -155.86
C ALA A 183 -101.41 54.88 -155.92
N GLY A 184 -100.60 54.83 -156.99
CA GLY A 184 -99.46 53.92 -157.15
C GLY A 184 -98.10 54.44 -156.64
N CYS A 185 -98.01 55.64 -156.08
CA CYS A 185 -96.74 56.22 -155.64
C CYS A 185 -96.23 55.60 -154.32
N ARG A 186 -95.06 54.93 -154.36
CA ARG A 186 -94.43 54.23 -153.22
C ARG A 186 -94.26 55.11 -151.98
N PHE A 187 -93.80 56.36 -152.14
CA PHE A 187 -93.62 57.30 -151.03
C PHE A 187 -94.93 57.65 -150.32
N LEU A 188 -96.03 57.73 -151.07
CA LEU A 188 -97.36 58.00 -150.51
C LEU A 188 -97.99 56.76 -149.88
N VAL A 189 -97.68 55.56 -150.41
CA VAL A 189 -98.07 54.28 -149.79
C VAL A 189 -97.35 54.08 -148.46
N ASP A 190 -96.05 54.32 -148.41
CA ASP A 190 -95.24 54.19 -147.19
C ASP A 190 -95.65 55.23 -146.14
N ALA A 191 -95.93 56.47 -146.55
CA ALA A 191 -96.47 57.51 -145.68
C ALA A 191 -97.87 57.14 -145.15
N LYS A 192 -98.76 56.60 -145.97
CA LYS A 192 -100.11 56.19 -145.53
C LYS A 192 -100.08 54.95 -144.63
N GLN A 193 -99.13 54.04 -144.83
CA GLN A 193 -98.86 52.95 -143.89
C GLN A 193 -98.29 53.44 -142.56
N ALA A 194 -97.40 54.44 -142.59
CA ALA A 194 -96.88 55.09 -141.39
C ALA A 194 -98.02 55.79 -140.60
N GLU A 195 -98.92 56.50 -141.29
CA GLU A 195 -100.10 57.14 -140.69
C GLU A 195 -101.00 56.13 -139.96
N GLY A 196 -101.17 54.93 -140.52
CA GLY A 196 -101.91 53.84 -139.89
C GLY A 196 -101.25 53.26 -138.62
N GLN A 197 -99.94 53.43 -138.43
CA GLN A 197 -99.19 52.92 -137.27
C GLN A 197 -99.11 53.92 -136.10
N ILE A 198 -99.29 55.22 -136.37
CA ILE A 198 -99.17 56.29 -135.36
C ILE A 198 -100.15 56.10 -134.19
N PRO A 199 -101.45 55.80 -134.38
CA PRO A 199 -102.39 55.65 -133.26
C PRO A 199 -102.01 54.54 -132.28
N ASP A 200 -101.48 53.42 -132.79
CA ASP A 200 -101.06 52.28 -131.99
C ASP A 200 -99.75 52.58 -131.23
N LEU A 201 -98.82 53.31 -131.85
CA LEU A 201 -97.60 53.78 -131.19
C LEU A 201 -97.88 54.82 -130.10
N LEU A 202 -98.80 55.75 -130.34
CA LEU A 202 -99.25 56.70 -129.32
C LEU A 202 -99.89 56.00 -128.13
N LYS A 203 -100.64 54.92 -128.37
CA LYS A 203 -101.21 54.09 -127.30
C LYS A 203 -100.11 53.38 -126.49
N GLN A 204 -99.12 52.77 -127.16
CA GLN A 204 -97.99 52.12 -126.49
C GLN A 204 -97.14 53.13 -125.70
N ILE A 205 -96.89 54.32 -126.26
CA ILE A 205 -96.20 55.40 -125.54
C ILE A 205 -97.02 55.81 -124.34
N ALA A 206 -98.31 56.15 -124.48
CA ALA A 206 -99.15 56.56 -123.35
C ALA A 206 -99.22 55.49 -122.24
N GLU A 207 -99.24 54.20 -122.62
CA GLU A 207 -99.24 53.08 -121.68
C GLU A 207 -97.91 52.94 -120.93
N LEU A 208 -96.77 53.02 -121.63
CA LEU A 208 -95.45 53.00 -120.98
C LEU A 208 -95.16 54.29 -120.20
N ASP A 209 -95.62 55.43 -120.69
CA ASP A 209 -95.44 56.75 -120.08
C ASP A 209 -96.22 56.83 -118.77
N SER A 210 -97.45 56.32 -118.74
CA SER A 210 -98.22 56.16 -117.50
C SER A 210 -97.55 55.21 -116.50
N GLN A 211 -96.87 54.16 -116.98
CA GLN A 211 -96.12 53.25 -116.11
C GLN A 211 -94.86 53.91 -115.54
N VAL A 212 -94.17 54.74 -116.33
CA VAL A 212 -92.96 55.47 -115.90
C VAL A 212 -93.29 56.67 -115.01
N GLU A 213 -94.30 57.49 -115.34
CA GLU A 213 -94.75 58.64 -114.53
C GLU A 213 -95.29 58.18 -113.17
N GLY A 214 -95.93 57.01 -113.12
CA GLY A 214 -96.35 56.38 -111.87
C GLY A 214 -95.20 55.79 -111.04
N GLN A 215 -93.99 55.66 -111.61
CA GLN A 215 -92.85 54.95 -111.02
C GLN A 215 -91.56 55.77 -110.91
N THR A 216 -91.51 57.03 -111.36
CA THR A 216 -90.42 57.99 -111.08
C THR A 216 -90.37 58.36 -109.59
N MET A 217 -90.05 57.39 -108.75
CA MET A 217 -89.67 57.51 -107.36
C MET A 217 -88.18 57.19 -107.29
N GLU A 218 -87.40 58.01 -106.59
CA GLU A 218 -86.05 57.61 -106.21
C GLU A 218 -86.16 56.30 -105.41
N TRP A 219 -85.66 55.19 -105.95
CA TRP A 219 -85.75 53.85 -105.33
C TRP A 219 -84.90 53.71 -104.05
N GLY A 220 -84.27 54.78 -103.59
CA GLY A 220 -83.52 54.85 -102.33
C GLY A 220 -82.33 53.89 -102.25
N VAL A 221 -81.63 53.67 -103.37
CA VAL A 221 -80.52 52.71 -103.44
C VAL A 221 -79.36 53.15 -102.55
N GLN A 222 -79.03 54.44 -102.52
CA GLN A 222 -77.95 54.98 -101.70
C GLN A 222 -78.22 54.79 -100.19
N GLU A 223 -79.45 55.01 -99.73
CA GLU A 223 -79.82 54.77 -98.33
C GLU A 223 -79.71 53.29 -97.95
N ALA A 224 -80.05 52.38 -98.87
CA ALA A 224 -79.90 50.94 -98.65
C ALA A 224 -78.42 50.51 -98.65
N GLU A 225 -77.56 51.12 -99.47
CA GLU A 225 -76.11 50.90 -99.44
C GLU A 225 -75.49 51.37 -98.12
N ILE A 226 -75.89 52.55 -97.62
CA ILE A 226 -75.47 53.06 -96.31
C ILE A 226 -75.88 52.09 -95.19
N ALA A 227 -77.13 51.61 -95.20
CA ALA A 227 -77.61 50.65 -94.20
C ALA A 227 -76.79 49.34 -94.18
N VAL A 228 -76.37 48.83 -95.34
CA VAL A 228 -75.48 47.66 -95.43
C VAL A 228 -74.09 47.97 -94.85
N GLN A 229 -73.53 49.15 -95.14
CA GLN A 229 -72.23 49.56 -94.61
C GLN A 229 -72.25 49.75 -93.08
N GLU A 230 -73.32 50.37 -92.54
CA GLU A 230 -73.51 50.54 -91.10
C GLU A 230 -73.65 49.19 -90.39
N ALA A 231 -74.42 48.25 -90.96
CA ALA A 231 -74.55 46.91 -90.42
C ALA A 231 -73.20 46.15 -90.44
N ALA A 232 -72.40 46.30 -91.50
CA ALA A 232 -71.06 45.72 -91.57
C ALA A 232 -70.10 46.31 -90.52
N GLY A 233 -70.14 47.63 -90.30
CA GLY A 233 -69.36 48.31 -89.26
C GLY A 233 -69.75 47.88 -87.85
N ALA A 234 -71.05 47.71 -87.60
CA ALA A 234 -71.58 47.20 -86.34
C ALA A 234 -71.10 45.76 -86.05
N ILE A 235 -71.15 44.87 -87.06
CA ILE A 235 -70.63 43.49 -86.95
C ILE A 235 -69.14 43.50 -86.60
N ASN A 236 -68.32 44.30 -87.30
CA ASN A 236 -66.88 44.35 -87.02
C ASN A 236 -66.57 44.82 -85.59
N THR A 237 -67.35 45.78 -85.10
CA THR A 237 -67.23 46.28 -83.71
C THR A 237 -67.63 45.21 -82.70
N ALA A 238 -68.75 44.52 -82.94
CA ALA A 238 -69.21 43.40 -82.10
C ALA A 238 -68.19 42.26 -82.08
N ARG A 239 -67.63 41.91 -83.24
CA ARG A 239 -66.59 40.87 -83.37
C ARG A 239 -65.31 41.23 -82.62
N THR A 240 -64.85 42.48 -82.71
CA THR A 240 -63.67 42.93 -81.96
C THR A 240 -63.90 42.82 -80.45
N LYS A 241 -65.11 43.18 -79.97
CA LYS A 241 -65.50 43.00 -78.56
C LYS A 241 -65.56 41.51 -78.20
N LEU A 242 -66.08 40.66 -79.07
CA LEU A 242 -66.17 39.22 -78.87
C LEU A 242 -64.77 38.58 -78.78
N ASP A 243 -63.86 38.94 -79.68
CA ASP A 243 -62.49 38.43 -79.70
C ASP A 243 -61.70 38.85 -78.44
N TYR A 244 -61.87 40.10 -78.01
CA TYR A 244 -61.27 40.61 -76.77
C TYR A 244 -61.81 39.90 -75.52
N THR A 245 -63.14 39.79 -75.40
CA THR A 245 -63.78 39.10 -74.27
C THR A 245 -63.48 37.61 -74.26
N ALA A 246 -63.36 36.97 -75.42
CA ALA A 246 -62.95 35.57 -75.54
C ALA A 246 -61.50 35.37 -75.09
N SER A 247 -60.61 36.30 -75.46
CA SER A 247 -59.21 36.29 -75.01
C SER A 247 -59.09 36.45 -73.50
N LEU A 248 -59.89 37.33 -72.88
CA LEU A 248 -59.96 37.46 -71.42
C LEU A 248 -60.53 36.21 -70.75
N ALA A 249 -61.63 35.65 -71.27
CA ALA A 249 -62.25 34.44 -70.72
C ALA A 249 -61.31 33.22 -70.76
N ALA A 250 -60.45 33.13 -71.77
CA ALA A 250 -59.46 32.05 -71.89
C ALA A 250 -58.41 32.05 -70.75
N LEU A 251 -58.20 33.18 -70.06
CA LEU A 251 -57.28 33.30 -68.92
C LEU A 251 -57.86 32.74 -67.61
N ALA A 252 -59.18 32.48 -67.54
CA ALA A 252 -59.82 31.95 -66.34
C ALA A 252 -59.27 30.59 -65.92
N ALA A 253 -59.04 29.67 -66.86
CA ALA A 253 -58.53 28.33 -66.54
C ALA A 253 -57.08 28.33 -66.02
N PRO A 254 -56.12 29.02 -66.68
CA PRO A 254 -54.78 29.23 -66.11
C PRO A 254 -54.79 29.90 -64.73
N ALA A 255 -55.64 30.91 -64.51
CA ALA A 255 -55.75 31.61 -63.22
C ALA A 255 -56.27 30.70 -62.10
N ARG A 256 -57.25 29.82 -62.38
CA ARG A 256 -57.73 28.81 -61.41
C ARG A 256 -56.64 27.83 -61.01
N LEU A 257 -55.89 27.30 -61.98
CA LEU A 257 -54.77 26.40 -61.71
C LEU A 257 -53.69 27.10 -60.88
N ALA A 258 -53.46 28.39 -61.11
CA ALA A 258 -52.50 29.18 -60.34
C ALA A 258 -52.93 29.35 -58.86
N ILE A 259 -54.23 29.58 -58.60
CA ILE A 259 -54.81 29.63 -57.25
C ILE A 259 -54.71 28.27 -56.55
N GLU A 260 -55.04 27.18 -57.26
CA GLU A 260 -54.94 25.81 -56.74
C GLU A 260 -53.49 25.50 -56.31
N ARG A 261 -52.50 25.86 -57.13
CA ARG A 261 -51.07 25.68 -56.80
C ARG A 261 -50.63 26.50 -55.59
N ILE A 262 -51.16 27.71 -55.38
CA ILE A 262 -50.92 28.47 -54.14
C ILE A 262 -51.53 27.70 -52.95
N GLY A 263 -52.76 27.23 -53.07
CA GLY A 263 -53.44 26.45 -52.03
C GLY A 263 -52.66 25.20 -51.65
N ASP A 264 -52.21 24.41 -52.62
CA ASP A 264 -51.39 23.22 -52.41
C ASP A 264 -50.05 23.56 -51.74
N ALA A 265 -49.39 24.62 -52.18
CA ALA A 265 -48.15 25.08 -51.57
C ALA A 265 -48.34 25.59 -50.13
N GLN A 266 -49.49 26.21 -49.83
CA GLN A 266 -49.86 26.65 -48.48
C GLN A 266 -50.06 25.44 -47.55
N ILE A 267 -50.80 24.43 -48.01
CA ILE A 267 -51.02 23.17 -47.29
C ILE A 267 -49.68 22.47 -47.04
N ALA A 268 -48.82 22.39 -48.05
CA ALA A 268 -47.49 21.80 -47.94
C ALA A 268 -46.61 22.57 -46.93
N LEU A 269 -46.67 23.90 -46.90
CA LEU A 269 -45.94 24.70 -45.92
C LEU A 269 -46.46 24.47 -44.50
N THR A 270 -47.78 24.45 -44.28
CA THR A 270 -48.35 24.16 -42.95
C THR A 270 -47.91 22.79 -42.45
N LYS A 271 -47.97 21.78 -43.31
CA LYS A 271 -47.48 20.43 -42.98
C LYS A 271 -45.98 20.42 -42.65
N ALA A 272 -45.15 21.12 -43.44
CA ALA A 272 -43.72 21.22 -43.19
C ALA A 272 -43.39 21.98 -41.89
N GLN A 273 -44.21 22.97 -41.51
CA GLN A 273 -44.08 23.70 -40.24
C GLN A 273 -44.39 22.80 -39.04
N GLU A 274 -45.46 22.00 -39.12
CA GLU A 274 -45.81 21.01 -38.08
C GLU A 274 -44.70 19.95 -37.93
N GLU A 275 -44.27 19.33 -39.04
CA GLU A 275 -43.18 18.35 -39.04
C GLU A 275 -41.86 18.94 -38.51
N HIS A 276 -41.55 20.19 -38.86
CA HIS A 276 -40.37 20.88 -38.34
C HIS A 276 -40.47 21.11 -36.83
N PHE A 277 -41.62 21.57 -36.34
CA PHE A 277 -41.84 21.81 -34.92
C PHE A 277 -41.70 20.53 -34.10
N GLU A 278 -42.37 19.45 -34.51
CA GLU A 278 -42.24 18.14 -33.87
C GLU A 278 -40.80 17.64 -33.89
N ARG A 279 -40.12 17.75 -35.04
CA ARG A 279 -38.76 17.23 -35.16
C ARG A 279 -37.75 18.04 -34.34
N VAL A 280 -37.88 19.36 -34.29
CA VAL A 280 -37.02 20.21 -33.45
C VAL A 280 -37.29 19.93 -31.97
N ALA A 281 -38.54 19.74 -31.56
CA ALA A 281 -38.86 19.37 -30.18
C ALA A 281 -38.25 18.02 -29.76
N GLU A 282 -38.28 17.02 -30.65
CA GLU A 282 -37.59 15.74 -30.43
C GLU A 282 -36.07 15.90 -30.31
N ILE A 283 -35.47 16.71 -31.19
CA ILE A 283 -34.03 17.00 -31.19
C ILE A 283 -33.63 17.72 -29.90
N ASP A 284 -34.37 18.75 -29.49
CA ASP A 284 -34.09 19.52 -28.26
C ASP A 284 -34.25 18.66 -27.01
N LYS A 285 -35.27 17.79 -26.95
CA LYS A 285 -35.42 16.80 -25.87
C LYS A 285 -34.22 15.86 -25.82
N ARG A 286 -33.79 15.35 -26.99
CA ARG A 286 -32.65 14.43 -27.08
C ARG A 286 -31.34 15.12 -26.70
N ASP A 287 -31.16 16.38 -27.09
CA ASP A 287 -30.00 17.19 -26.71
C ASP A 287 -29.95 17.39 -25.20
N HIS A 288 -31.09 17.71 -24.58
CA HIS A 288 -31.18 17.85 -23.13
C HIS A 288 -30.80 16.54 -22.40
N GLU A 289 -31.44 15.41 -22.75
CA GLU A 289 -31.15 14.09 -22.17
C GLU A 289 -29.66 13.70 -22.33
N THR A 290 -29.09 13.96 -23.51
CA THR A 290 -27.70 13.59 -23.82
C THR A 290 -26.70 14.49 -23.08
N ASN A 291 -27.01 15.78 -22.90
CA ASN A 291 -26.20 16.70 -22.10
C ASN A 291 -26.27 16.39 -20.60
N GLU A 292 -27.44 15.99 -20.07
CA GLU A 292 -27.55 15.51 -18.70
C GLU A 292 -26.72 14.23 -18.47
N GLU A 293 -26.78 13.28 -19.42
CA GLU A 293 -25.92 12.09 -19.37
C GLU A 293 -24.43 12.46 -19.38
N LEU A 294 -24.03 13.42 -20.23
CA LEU A 294 -22.64 13.90 -20.28
C LEU A 294 -22.21 14.55 -18.95
N ALA A 295 -23.08 15.35 -18.34
CA ALA A 295 -22.81 15.97 -17.04
C ALA A 295 -22.60 14.90 -15.95
N GLY A 296 -23.48 13.88 -15.90
CA GLY A 296 -23.36 12.76 -14.97
C GLY A 296 -22.09 11.94 -15.17
N VAL A 297 -21.70 11.67 -16.43
CA VAL A 297 -20.44 10.97 -16.73
C VAL A 297 -19.23 11.81 -16.32
N ARG A 298 -19.23 13.12 -16.58
CA ARG A 298 -18.13 14.03 -16.18
C ARG A 298 -17.96 14.10 -14.68
N GLN A 299 -19.06 14.16 -13.92
CA GLN A 299 -19.02 14.15 -12.46
C GLN A 299 -18.36 12.87 -11.93
N LYS A 300 -18.79 11.70 -12.43
CA LYS A 300 -18.20 10.41 -12.02
C LYS A 300 -16.71 10.30 -12.36
N ILE A 301 -16.31 10.77 -13.55
CA ILE A 301 -14.89 10.83 -13.93
C ILE A 301 -14.11 11.68 -12.95
N HIS A 302 -14.62 12.86 -12.59
CA HIS A 302 -13.95 13.75 -11.64
C HIS A 302 -13.82 13.11 -10.26
N GLU A 303 -14.89 12.50 -9.73
CA GLU A 303 -14.87 11.76 -8.46
C GLU A 303 -13.85 10.62 -8.46
N PHE A 304 -13.71 9.89 -9.58
CA PHE A 304 -12.76 8.80 -9.69
C PHE A 304 -11.31 9.30 -9.82
N GLN A 305 -11.10 10.43 -10.51
CA GLN A 305 -9.78 11.09 -10.57
C GLN A 305 -9.31 11.51 -9.18
N THR A 306 -10.19 12.10 -8.35
CA THR A 306 -9.84 12.47 -6.96
C THR A 306 -9.50 11.26 -6.12
N LYS A 307 -10.23 10.14 -6.29
CA LYS A 307 -9.93 8.87 -5.61
C LYS A 307 -8.59 8.27 -6.04
N ILE A 308 -8.24 8.36 -7.32
CA ILE A 308 -6.94 7.89 -7.83
C ILE A 308 -5.78 8.73 -7.27
N GLU A 309 -5.95 10.05 -7.19
CA GLU A 309 -4.95 10.94 -6.60
C GLU A 309 -4.74 10.62 -5.11
N PHE A 310 -5.83 10.46 -4.36
CA PHE A 310 -5.79 10.02 -2.97
C PHE A 310 -5.12 8.64 -2.79
N ALA A 311 -5.40 7.68 -3.69
CA ALA A 311 -4.73 6.38 -3.68
C ALA A 311 -3.22 6.51 -3.96
N GLY A 312 -2.82 7.43 -4.85
CA GLY A 312 -1.42 7.71 -5.14
C GLY A 312 -0.65 8.21 -3.91
N ASP A 313 -1.24 9.15 -3.16
CA ASP A 313 -0.63 9.66 -1.94
C ASP A 313 -0.61 8.62 -0.82
N SER A 314 -1.72 7.90 -0.63
CA SER A 314 -1.81 6.80 0.35
C SER A 314 -0.78 5.70 0.08
N ARG A 315 -0.46 5.43 -1.20
CA ARG A 315 0.58 4.45 -1.58
C ARG A 315 1.97 4.90 -1.17
N LYS A 316 2.32 6.18 -1.36
CA LYS A 316 3.60 6.75 -0.88
C LYS A 316 3.69 6.67 0.64
N THR A 317 2.60 6.97 1.35
CA THR A 317 2.54 6.82 2.82
C THR A 317 2.73 5.37 3.25
N LEU A 318 2.09 4.42 2.56
CA LEU A 318 2.28 2.99 2.83
C LEU A 318 3.74 2.56 2.61
N GLU A 319 4.36 2.98 1.51
CA GLU A 319 5.78 2.69 1.23
C GLU A 319 6.72 3.23 2.32
N ALA A 320 6.48 4.47 2.78
CA ALA A 320 7.25 5.07 3.87
C ALA A 320 7.10 4.29 5.19
N ILE A 321 5.86 3.97 5.59
CA ILE A 321 5.55 3.18 6.79
C ILE A 321 6.16 1.78 6.69
N THR A 322 6.17 1.17 5.50
CA THR A 322 6.77 -0.15 5.28
C THR A 322 8.29 -0.10 5.46
N ALA A 323 8.94 0.93 4.93
CA ALA A 323 10.38 1.14 5.08
C ALA A 323 10.77 1.41 6.54
N GLU A 324 10.04 2.28 7.23
CA GLU A 324 10.24 2.57 8.66
C GLU A 324 10.04 1.31 9.53
N GLY A 325 8.98 0.54 9.28
CA GLY A 325 8.72 -0.71 9.97
C GLY A 325 9.81 -1.77 9.73
N GLN A 326 10.39 -1.85 8.53
CA GLN A 326 11.52 -2.75 8.24
C GLN A 326 12.80 -2.33 8.97
N ILE A 327 13.12 -1.03 9.00
CA ILE A 327 14.27 -0.50 9.74
C ILE A 327 14.11 -0.80 11.23
N LEU A 328 12.93 -0.55 11.80
CA LEU A 328 12.67 -0.83 13.21
C LEU A 328 12.78 -2.32 13.51
N LYS A 329 12.19 -3.18 12.67
CA LYS A 329 12.27 -4.65 12.81
C LYS A 329 13.71 -5.16 12.82
N THR A 330 14.52 -4.73 11.86
CA THR A 330 15.94 -5.12 11.79
C THR A 330 16.74 -4.63 13.00
N LYS A 331 16.46 -3.43 13.51
CA LYS A 331 17.04 -2.92 14.75
C LYS A 331 16.66 -3.79 15.96
N THR A 332 15.38 -4.16 16.09
CA THR A 332 14.91 -5.05 17.18
C THR A 332 15.54 -6.44 17.11
N GLU A 333 15.72 -7.00 15.91
CA GLU A 333 16.41 -8.29 15.70
C GLU A 333 17.89 -8.22 16.10
N ASN A 334 18.58 -7.12 15.78
CA ASN A 334 19.95 -6.89 16.22
C ASN A 334 20.04 -6.76 17.75
N ASP A 335 19.12 -6.02 18.36
CA ASP A 335 19.07 -5.85 19.81
C ASP A 335 18.76 -7.16 20.54
N ALA A 336 17.87 -7.99 20.00
CA ALA A 336 17.59 -9.32 20.53
C ALA A 336 18.83 -10.24 20.45
N THR A 337 19.61 -10.13 19.38
CA THR A 337 20.87 -10.86 19.23
C THR A 337 21.89 -10.40 20.28
N ALA A 338 22.05 -9.08 20.44
CA ALA A 338 22.91 -8.50 21.47
C ALA A 338 22.48 -8.91 22.90
N LEU A 339 21.17 -8.95 23.18
CA LEU A 339 20.64 -9.41 24.47
C LEU A 339 21.00 -10.87 24.74
N SER A 340 20.87 -11.74 23.74
CA SER A 340 21.28 -13.15 23.85
C SER A 340 22.78 -13.30 24.18
N ASP A 341 23.64 -12.49 23.55
CA ASP A 341 25.08 -12.53 23.82
C ASP A 341 25.41 -12.00 25.24
N VAL A 342 24.74 -10.94 25.71
CA VAL A 342 24.89 -10.45 27.09
C VAL A 342 24.42 -11.49 28.11
N ILE A 343 23.29 -12.17 27.88
CA ILE A 343 22.81 -13.26 28.74
C ILE A 343 23.85 -14.38 28.82
N ARG A 344 24.47 -14.74 27.69
CA ARG A 344 25.54 -15.76 27.65
C ARG A 344 26.77 -15.31 28.45
N ALA A 345 27.15 -14.04 28.36
CA ALA A 345 28.27 -13.48 29.11
C ALA A 345 28.01 -13.49 30.63
N ILE A 346 26.79 -13.14 31.07
CA ILE A 346 26.38 -13.22 32.49
C ILE A 346 26.49 -14.66 33.00
N ALA A 347 25.97 -15.64 32.26
CA ALA A 347 26.03 -17.04 32.67
C ALA A 347 27.48 -17.52 32.86
N LYS A 348 28.39 -17.10 31.98
CA LYS A 348 29.82 -17.41 32.09
C LYS A 348 30.47 -16.75 33.31
N ALA A 349 30.15 -15.49 33.58
CA ALA A 349 30.66 -14.76 34.75
C ALA A 349 30.19 -15.41 36.07
N GLU A 350 28.92 -15.84 36.15
CA GLU A 350 28.37 -16.54 37.32
C GLU A 350 29.04 -17.90 37.56
N GLU A 351 29.41 -18.62 36.50
CA GLU A 351 30.16 -19.88 36.59
C GLU A 351 31.58 -19.66 37.16
N VAL A 352 32.27 -18.63 36.67
CA VAL A 352 33.60 -18.22 37.17
C VAL A 352 33.56 -17.85 38.66
N ALA A 353 32.55 -17.08 39.07
CA ALA A 353 32.37 -16.69 40.47
C ALA A 353 32.18 -17.90 41.40
N LYS A 354 31.31 -18.84 41.04
CA LYS A 354 31.09 -20.09 41.80
C LYS A 354 32.35 -20.95 41.88
N ARG A 355 33.12 -21.03 40.79
CA ARG A 355 34.36 -21.82 40.75
C ARG A 355 35.41 -21.24 41.70
N ARG A 356 35.49 -19.93 41.80
CA ARG A 356 36.41 -19.22 42.70
C ARG A 356 36.06 -19.45 44.17
N GLU A 357 34.79 -19.33 44.54
CA GLU A 357 34.30 -19.60 45.91
C GLU A 357 34.66 -21.03 46.37
N HIS A 358 34.51 -22.02 45.47
CA HIS A 358 34.88 -23.40 45.76
C HIS A 358 36.39 -23.60 45.96
N LEU A 359 37.22 -22.94 45.15
CA LEU A 359 38.68 -23.01 45.27
C LEU A 359 39.19 -22.35 46.56
N ASP A 360 38.61 -21.21 46.96
CA ASP A 360 38.97 -20.52 48.21
C ASP A 360 38.67 -21.41 49.42
N ALA A 361 37.50 -22.06 49.47
CA ALA A 361 37.16 -23.01 50.53
C ALA A 361 38.14 -24.20 50.59
N THR A 362 38.56 -24.71 49.43
CA THR A 362 39.51 -25.83 49.33
C THR A 362 40.90 -25.46 49.86
N ILE A 363 41.37 -24.24 49.58
CA ILE A 363 42.65 -23.75 50.09
C ILE A 363 42.64 -23.66 51.62
N GLU A 364 41.56 -23.16 52.21
CA GLU A 364 41.42 -23.02 53.65
C GLU A 364 41.46 -24.40 54.36
N GLU A 365 40.75 -25.39 53.82
CA GLU A 365 40.74 -26.76 54.33
C GLU A 365 42.14 -27.38 54.34
N HIS A 366 42.87 -27.28 53.23
CA HIS A 366 44.23 -27.81 53.13
C HIS A 366 45.22 -27.08 54.04
N GLY A 367 45.07 -25.76 54.20
CA GLY A 367 45.87 -24.95 55.12
C GLY A 367 45.66 -25.34 56.59
N ALA A 368 44.44 -25.73 56.97
CA ALA A 368 44.17 -26.26 58.31
C ALA A 368 44.84 -27.62 58.56
N LYS A 369 44.78 -28.54 57.57
CA LYS A 369 45.43 -29.87 57.67
C LYS A 369 46.96 -29.77 57.79
N ALA A 370 47.59 -28.89 57.00
CA ALA A 370 49.04 -28.70 57.04
C ALA A 370 49.53 -28.24 58.43
N ARG A 371 48.79 -27.32 59.07
CA ARG A 371 49.09 -26.84 60.44
C ARG A 371 49.02 -27.97 61.47
N LYS A 372 47.99 -28.82 61.39
CA LYS A 372 47.84 -29.97 62.30
C LYS A 372 49.02 -30.95 62.20
N TYR A 373 49.43 -31.30 60.99
CA TYR A 373 50.57 -32.21 60.78
C TYR A 373 51.90 -31.59 61.19
N GLY A 374 52.09 -30.28 60.98
CA GLY A 374 53.27 -29.55 61.43
C GLY A 374 53.47 -29.62 62.95
N ASN A 375 52.41 -29.43 63.72
CA ASN A 375 52.48 -29.51 65.18
C ASN A 375 52.82 -30.93 65.66
N SER A 376 52.16 -31.96 65.11
CA SER A 376 52.44 -33.34 65.50
C SER A 376 53.89 -33.75 65.20
N LEU A 377 54.46 -33.28 64.09
CA LEU A 377 55.86 -33.56 63.77
C LEU A 377 56.83 -32.92 64.78
N ALA A 378 56.51 -31.75 65.32
CA ALA A 378 57.31 -31.10 66.34
C ALA A 378 57.32 -31.90 67.66
N ASP A 379 56.16 -32.41 68.08
CA ASP A 379 56.03 -33.23 69.29
C ASP A 379 56.84 -34.53 69.18
N TRP A 380 56.79 -35.22 68.04
CA TRP A 380 57.56 -36.44 67.82
C TRP A 380 59.08 -36.23 67.87
N LYS A 381 59.57 -35.11 67.32
CA LYS A 381 60.99 -34.75 67.39
C LYS A 381 61.46 -34.44 68.81
N LEU A 382 60.58 -33.87 69.65
CA LEU A 382 60.90 -33.64 71.05
C LEU A 382 61.06 -34.97 71.80
N LEU A 383 60.14 -35.92 71.58
CA LEU A 383 60.20 -37.25 72.19
C LEU A 383 61.46 -38.02 71.78
N GLU A 384 61.81 -38.00 70.49
CA GLU A 384 63.04 -38.63 69.99
C GLU A 384 64.30 -38.12 70.72
N ARG A 385 64.38 -36.80 70.95
CA ARG A 385 65.49 -36.18 71.68
C ARG A 385 65.48 -36.55 73.17
N ALA A 386 64.31 -36.53 73.82
CA ALA A 386 64.19 -36.78 75.25
C ALA A 386 64.58 -38.22 75.64
N PHE A 387 64.26 -39.20 74.81
CA PHE A 387 64.61 -40.62 75.02
C PHE A 387 65.91 -41.05 74.32
N GLY A 388 66.67 -40.10 73.77
CA GLY A 388 67.98 -40.35 73.16
C GLY A 388 69.07 -40.63 74.20
N ARG A 389 70.27 -40.92 73.70
CA ARG A 389 71.47 -41.26 74.50
C ARG A 389 71.78 -40.23 75.59
N ASP A 390 71.72 -38.94 75.25
CA ASP A 390 72.05 -37.83 76.15
C ASP A 390 70.77 -37.24 76.81
N GLY A 391 69.69 -38.01 76.81
CA GLY A 391 68.37 -37.62 77.28
C GLY A 391 68.16 -37.92 78.77
N ILE A 392 66.97 -38.42 79.10
CA ILE A 392 66.56 -38.68 80.49
C ILE A 392 67.55 -39.60 81.23
N GLN A 393 68.09 -40.62 80.57
CA GLN A 393 68.99 -41.60 81.21
C GLN A 393 70.29 -40.98 81.72
N ALA A 394 70.92 -40.12 80.92
CA ALA A 394 72.13 -39.39 81.29
C ALA A 394 71.90 -38.48 82.51
N LEU A 395 70.78 -37.74 82.48
CA LEU A 395 70.41 -36.80 83.55
C LEU A 395 70.14 -37.51 84.89
N GLU A 396 69.53 -38.69 84.87
CA GLU A 396 69.30 -39.50 86.07
C GLU A 396 70.61 -40.02 86.69
N ILE A 397 71.57 -40.43 85.85
CA ILE A 397 72.90 -40.88 86.32
C ILE A 397 73.66 -39.73 86.98
N ASP A 398 73.65 -38.55 86.35
CA ASP A 398 74.27 -37.34 86.92
C ASP A 398 73.63 -36.93 88.26
N ALA A 399 72.31 -37.08 88.39
CA ALA A 399 71.61 -36.77 89.63
C ALA A 399 71.98 -37.71 90.79
N ALA A 400 72.33 -38.97 90.51
CA ALA A 400 72.65 -39.98 91.52
C ALA A 400 74.05 -39.82 92.15
N GLY A 401 75.02 -39.27 91.40
CA GLY A 401 76.44 -39.19 91.81
C GLY A 401 76.70 -38.53 93.18
N PRO A 402 76.13 -37.33 93.46
CA PRO A 402 76.33 -36.65 94.74
C PRO A 402 75.82 -37.44 95.95
N ASP A 403 74.66 -38.10 95.82
CA ASP A 403 74.06 -38.87 96.91
C ASP A 403 74.84 -40.15 97.22
N LEU A 404 75.32 -40.84 96.18
CA LEU A 404 76.20 -41.99 96.33
C LEU A 404 77.52 -41.59 96.99
N SER A 405 78.11 -40.46 96.60
CA SER A 405 79.33 -39.92 97.21
C SER A 405 79.11 -39.64 98.70
N ARG A 406 78.01 -38.97 99.05
CA ARG A 406 77.66 -38.68 100.44
C ARG A 406 77.48 -39.95 101.27
N LEU A 407 76.71 -40.93 100.78
CA LEU A 407 76.46 -42.20 101.50
C LEU A 407 77.75 -43.00 101.73
N THR A 408 78.62 -43.09 100.73
CA THR A 408 79.90 -43.78 100.85
C THR A 408 80.79 -43.10 101.90
N ASN A 409 80.84 -41.76 101.89
CA ASN A 409 81.62 -40.99 102.86
C ASN A 409 81.07 -41.11 104.28
N ASP A 410 79.74 -41.09 104.47
CA ASP A 410 79.11 -41.28 105.78
C ASP A 410 79.49 -42.65 106.39
N LEU A 411 79.60 -43.70 105.55
CA LEU A 411 80.02 -45.04 105.96
C LEU A 411 81.50 -45.08 106.32
N LEU A 412 82.37 -44.54 105.46
CA LEU A 412 83.82 -44.53 105.69
C LEU A 412 84.19 -43.68 106.92
N HIS A 413 83.49 -42.57 107.14
CA HIS A 413 83.73 -41.70 108.28
C HIS A 413 83.50 -42.40 109.62
N ALA A 414 82.49 -43.28 109.70
CA ALA A 414 82.25 -44.07 110.90
C ALA A 414 83.38 -45.07 111.23
N CYS A 415 84.23 -45.40 110.26
CA CYS A 415 85.23 -46.46 110.36
C CYS A 415 86.65 -45.92 110.45
N PHE A 416 86.95 -44.90 109.65
CA PHE A 416 88.29 -44.33 109.47
C PHE A 416 88.35 -42.83 109.77
N GLY A 417 87.26 -42.21 110.23
CA GLY A 417 87.21 -40.77 110.47
C GLY A 417 87.39 -39.98 109.17
N GLU A 418 88.22 -38.95 109.19
CA GLU A 418 88.45 -38.07 108.02
C GLU A 418 89.47 -38.63 107.02
N ARG A 419 89.95 -39.86 107.20
CA ARG A 419 91.02 -40.40 106.35
C ARG A 419 90.63 -40.53 104.88
N PHE A 420 89.47 -41.11 104.59
CA PHE A 420 89.07 -41.40 103.21
C PHE A 420 87.91 -40.50 102.77
N GLN A 421 88.01 -39.96 101.57
CA GLN A 421 86.94 -39.26 100.89
C GLN A 421 86.75 -39.85 99.49
N VAL A 422 85.52 -40.23 99.16
CA VAL A 422 85.12 -40.86 97.90
C VAL A 422 84.20 -39.93 97.12
N THR A 423 84.47 -39.77 95.83
CA THR A 423 83.66 -38.96 94.91
C THR A 423 83.31 -39.80 93.68
N PHE A 424 82.02 -39.87 93.35
CA PHE A 424 81.57 -40.43 92.08
C PHE A 424 81.64 -39.36 91.01
N VAL A 425 82.50 -39.57 90.04
CA VAL A 425 82.66 -38.70 88.87
C VAL A 425 81.82 -39.29 87.76
N THR A 426 80.81 -38.56 87.30
CA THR A 426 79.90 -38.98 86.21
C THR A 426 80.26 -38.35 84.86
N GLN A 427 81.11 -37.33 84.86
CA GLN A 427 81.55 -36.61 83.67
C GLN A 427 83.03 -36.22 83.76
N VAL A 428 83.78 -36.48 82.70
CA VAL A 428 85.17 -36.02 82.56
C VAL A 428 85.34 -35.13 81.32
N PRO A 429 86.12 -34.04 81.40
CA PRO A 429 86.38 -33.21 80.24
C PRO A 429 87.21 -33.96 79.19
N THR A 430 86.75 -33.96 77.95
CA THR A 430 87.47 -34.51 76.81
C THR A 430 88.49 -33.53 76.27
N ARG A 431 89.53 -34.05 75.58
CA ARG A 431 90.53 -33.23 74.86
C ARG A 431 89.93 -32.28 73.81
N ALA A 432 88.67 -32.45 73.41
CA ALA A 432 87.97 -31.62 72.44
C ALA A 432 87.07 -30.53 73.07
N GLY A 433 87.12 -30.34 74.40
CA GLY A 433 86.39 -29.27 75.09
C GLY A 433 84.93 -29.57 75.44
N GLY A 434 84.47 -30.82 75.27
CA GLY A 434 83.17 -31.30 75.75
C GLY A 434 83.30 -32.25 76.94
N MET A 435 82.24 -32.43 77.73
CA MET A 435 82.20 -33.46 78.78
C MET A 435 81.91 -34.83 78.16
N LYS A 436 82.57 -35.87 78.65
CA LYS A 436 82.25 -37.27 78.34
C LYS A 436 81.70 -37.91 79.59
N GLU A 437 80.56 -38.55 79.47
CA GLU A 437 80.02 -39.41 80.53
C GLU A 437 80.97 -40.58 80.79
N VAL A 438 81.44 -40.65 82.03
CA VAL A 438 82.26 -41.73 82.58
C VAL A 438 81.81 -41.88 84.02
N PHE A 439 81.50 -43.11 84.46
CA PHE A 439 81.19 -43.38 85.85
C PHE A 439 82.45 -43.95 86.52
N ASP A 440 83.23 -43.08 87.14
CA ASP A 440 84.45 -43.43 87.88
C ASP A 440 84.28 -43.08 89.36
N VAL A 441 85.04 -43.75 90.22
CA VAL A 441 85.01 -43.54 91.67
C VAL A 441 86.40 -43.15 92.12
N GLU A 442 86.57 -41.89 92.46
CA GLU A 442 87.82 -41.32 92.93
C GLU A 442 87.88 -41.37 94.46
N VAL A 443 89.07 -41.71 94.99
CA VAL A 443 89.34 -41.81 96.42
C VAL A 443 90.52 -40.93 96.79
N LEU A 444 90.33 -40.10 97.80
CA LEU A 444 91.35 -39.28 98.45
C LEU A 444 91.66 -39.86 99.84
N ASP A 445 92.91 -40.24 100.07
CA ASP A 445 93.46 -40.65 101.38
C ASP A 445 94.22 -39.47 102.01
N HIS A 446 93.58 -38.78 102.96
CA HIS A 446 94.08 -37.60 103.66
C HIS A 446 95.30 -37.88 104.55
N GLU A 447 95.46 -39.12 105.06
CA GLU A 447 96.63 -39.48 105.88
C GLU A 447 97.88 -39.65 105.02
N ARG A 448 97.73 -40.21 103.81
CA ARG A 448 98.85 -40.46 102.89
C ARG A 448 99.03 -39.39 101.80
N GLY A 449 98.08 -38.47 101.67
CA GLY A 449 98.06 -37.43 100.63
C GLY A 449 97.98 -38.00 99.21
N ARG A 450 97.25 -39.11 99.01
CA ARG A 450 97.11 -39.78 97.70
C ARG A 450 95.69 -39.68 97.17
N GLU A 451 95.57 -39.45 95.88
CA GLU A 451 94.30 -39.40 95.15
C GLU A 451 94.36 -40.32 93.92
N GLY A 452 93.29 -41.07 93.66
CA GLY A 452 93.18 -41.91 92.47
C GLY A 452 91.91 -42.75 92.45
N SER A 453 91.68 -43.46 91.35
CA SER A 453 90.53 -44.38 91.25
C SER A 453 90.62 -45.50 92.30
N VAL A 454 89.48 -46.02 92.75
CA VAL A 454 89.38 -47.15 93.72
C VAL A 454 90.27 -48.32 93.32
N ASP A 455 90.48 -48.54 92.01
CA ASP A 455 91.33 -49.60 91.49
C ASP A 455 92.82 -49.48 91.84
N SER A 456 93.27 -48.29 92.24
CA SER A 456 94.67 -47.98 92.59
C SER A 456 95.03 -48.19 94.06
N LEU A 457 94.08 -48.59 94.90
CA LEU A 457 94.26 -48.79 96.35
C LEU A 457 94.91 -50.14 96.70
N SER A 458 95.50 -50.25 97.89
CA SER A 458 96.05 -51.53 98.40
C SER A 458 94.93 -52.55 98.66
N GLY A 459 95.23 -53.85 98.67
CA GLY A 459 94.20 -54.91 98.73
C GLY A 459 93.20 -54.78 99.90
N GLY A 460 93.68 -54.46 101.10
CA GLY A 460 92.81 -54.26 102.27
C GLY A 460 92.00 -52.96 102.20
N GLU A 461 92.59 -51.85 101.74
CA GLU A 461 91.91 -50.56 101.58
C GLU A 461 90.85 -50.62 100.47
N LYS A 462 91.18 -51.28 99.35
CA LYS A 462 90.23 -51.52 98.25
C LYS A 462 89.05 -52.34 98.73
N THR A 463 89.26 -53.35 99.57
CA THR A 463 88.18 -54.21 100.07
C THR A 463 87.19 -53.40 100.92
N ILE A 464 87.68 -52.60 101.87
CA ILE A 464 86.79 -51.85 102.77
C ILE A 464 86.11 -50.66 102.09
N ILE A 465 86.78 -50.00 101.14
CA ILE A 465 86.18 -48.91 100.35
C ILE A 465 85.17 -49.45 99.35
N SER A 466 85.47 -50.57 98.68
CA SER A 466 84.50 -51.27 97.82
C SER A 466 83.27 -51.70 98.58
N GLU A 467 83.43 -52.13 99.83
CA GLU A 467 82.32 -52.48 100.69
C GLU A 467 81.46 -51.25 101.04
N ALA A 468 82.09 -50.13 101.41
CA ALA A 468 81.37 -48.88 101.67
C ALA A 468 80.59 -48.41 100.43
N ILE A 469 81.18 -48.51 99.23
CA ILE A 469 80.51 -48.21 97.96
C ILE A 469 79.32 -49.14 97.73
N SER A 470 79.49 -50.44 97.96
CA SER A 470 78.44 -51.44 97.77
C SER A 470 77.28 -51.25 98.75
N LEU A 471 77.58 -50.89 100.00
CA LEU A 471 76.59 -50.51 101.01
C LEU A 471 75.87 -49.21 100.63
N ALA A 472 76.60 -48.19 100.17
CA ALA A 472 76.03 -46.92 99.73
C ALA A 472 75.08 -47.11 98.54
N LEU A 473 75.43 -47.95 97.57
CA LEU A 473 74.57 -48.28 96.44
C LEU A 473 73.29 -49.00 96.90
N ALA A 474 73.42 -49.98 97.80
CA ALA A 474 72.27 -50.68 98.37
C ALA A 474 71.34 -49.72 99.14
N ILE A 475 71.90 -48.79 99.92
CA ILE A 475 71.14 -47.76 100.64
C ILE A 475 70.49 -46.79 99.66
N TYR A 476 71.20 -46.37 98.61
CA TYR A 476 70.66 -45.47 97.58
C TYR A 476 69.45 -46.08 96.89
N VAL A 477 69.56 -47.34 96.44
CA VAL A 477 68.46 -48.10 95.84
C VAL A 477 67.31 -48.25 96.84
N ALA A 478 67.61 -48.57 98.10
CA ALA A 478 66.58 -48.68 99.14
C ALA A 478 65.81 -47.37 99.36
N LYS A 479 66.49 -46.22 99.31
CA LYS A 479 65.86 -44.89 99.47
C LYS A 479 65.01 -44.46 98.28
N HIS A 480 65.32 -44.98 97.09
CA HIS A 480 64.62 -44.68 95.84
C HIS A 480 63.64 -45.80 95.43
N SER A 481 63.39 -46.76 96.33
CA SER A 481 62.42 -47.82 96.16
C SER A 481 61.15 -47.53 96.95
N ASP A 482 60.00 -47.98 96.46
CA ASP A 482 58.73 -47.98 97.22
C ASP A 482 58.71 -49.04 98.35
N HIS A 483 59.79 -49.81 98.51
CA HIS A 483 59.89 -50.88 99.51
C HIS A 483 60.86 -50.53 100.63
N ARG A 484 60.47 -50.90 101.86
CA ARG A 484 61.32 -50.76 103.06
C ARG A 484 62.13 -52.04 103.28
N PHE A 485 63.45 -51.92 103.25
CA PHE A 485 64.36 -53.05 103.50
C PHE A 485 64.78 -53.09 104.97
N GLU A 486 64.25 -54.04 105.75
CA GLU A 486 64.47 -54.10 107.21
C GLU A 486 65.73 -54.86 107.62
N THR A 487 66.33 -55.66 106.74
CA THR A 487 67.50 -56.49 107.06
C THR A 487 68.59 -56.33 106.00
N LEU A 488 69.81 -56.07 106.45
CA LEU A 488 71.01 -56.09 105.62
C LEU A 488 71.75 -57.42 105.83
N PHE A 489 72.01 -58.16 104.75
CA PHE A 489 72.81 -59.39 104.79
C PHE A 489 74.22 -59.14 104.25
N ARG A 490 75.23 -59.69 104.91
CA ARG A 490 76.64 -59.62 104.50
C ARG A 490 77.32 -60.97 104.65
N ASP A 491 77.61 -61.61 103.53
CA ASP A 491 78.16 -62.96 103.50
C ASP A 491 79.67 -62.93 103.26
N GLU A 492 80.45 -63.35 104.26
CA GLU A 492 81.92 -63.49 104.24
C GLU A 492 82.74 -62.27 103.76
N THR A 493 82.13 -61.08 103.77
CA THR A 493 82.73 -59.81 103.32
C THR A 493 83.88 -59.31 104.20
N ALA A 494 84.11 -59.93 105.36
CA ALA A 494 85.22 -59.61 106.25
C ALA A 494 86.49 -60.44 105.98
N GLY A 495 86.42 -61.52 105.20
CA GLY A 495 87.51 -62.51 105.09
C GLY A 495 88.83 -61.99 104.51
N ALA A 496 88.80 -60.88 103.78
CA ALA A 496 89.98 -60.21 103.21
C ALA A 496 90.49 -59.02 104.04
N LEU A 497 89.90 -58.76 105.21
CA LEU A 497 90.35 -57.71 106.11
C LEU A 497 91.50 -58.19 106.99
N ASP A 498 92.48 -57.31 107.17
CA ASP A 498 93.53 -57.44 108.18
C ASP A 498 92.90 -57.37 109.59
N PRO A 499 93.37 -58.15 110.58
CA PRO A 499 92.87 -58.09 111.97
C PRO A 499 92.72 -56.66 112.52
N ASP A 500 93.60 -55.72 112.14
CA ASP A 500 93.55 -54.31 112.58
C ASP A 500 92.32 -53.54 112.05
N ASN A 501 91.61 -54.06 111.03
CA ASN A 501 90.44 -53.44 110.42
C ASN A 501 89.12 -54.12 110.78
N ALA A 502 89.14 -55.22 111.56
CA ALA A 502 87.95 -55.94 111.98
C ALA A 502 86.94 -55.03 112.73
N ASP A 503 87.44 -54.23 113.69
CA ASP A 503 86.63 -53.26 114.46
C ASP A 503 85.98 -52.21 113.55
N ARG A 504 86.76 -51.70 112.59
CA ARG A 504 86.30 -50.68 111.64
C ARG A 504 85.19 -51.20 110.74
N TYR A 505 85.28 -52.46 110.32
CA TYR A 505 84.26 -53.10 109.49
C TYR A 505 82.91 -53.22 110.21
N VAL A 506 82.90 -53.65 111.48
CA VAL A 506 81.66 -53.77 112.25
C VAL A 506 81.06 -52.38 112.52
N LEU A 507 81.89 -51.36 112.76
CA LEU A 507 81.42 -49.96 112.82
C LEU A 507 80.76 -49.51 111.51
N MET A 508 81.30 -49.90 110.35
CA MET A 508 80.69 -49.65 109.04
C MET A 508 79.31 -50.26 108.94
N LEU A 509 79.17 -51.53 109.33
CA LEU A 509 77.90 -52.24 109.28
C LEU A 509 76.87 -51.61 110.22
N ARG A 510 77.28 -51.18 111.41
CA ARG A 510 76.40 -50.46 112.33
C ARG A 510 75.93 -49.12 111.72
N LYS A 511 76.83 -48.37 111.08
CA LYS A 511 76.46 -47.14 110.38
C LYS A 511 75.57 -47.41 109.16
N ALA A 512 75.83 -48.48 108.42
CA ALA A 512 74.98 -48.89 107.31
C ALA A 512 73.57 -49.26 107.75
N ARG A 513 73.42 -49.96 108.89
CA ARG A 513 72.12 -50.23 109.51
C ARG A 513 71.34 -48.94 109.74
N GLU A 514 71.99 -47.95 110.32
CA GLU A 514 71.41 -46.64 110.64
C GLU A 514 71.01 -45.88 109.36
N LEU A 515 71.93 -45.76 108.39
CA LEU A 515 71.70 -45.03 107.14
C LEU A 515 70.64 -45.68 106.24
N ALA A 516 70.55 -47.02 106.27
CA ALA A 516 69.51 -47.80 105.60
C ALA A 516 68.15 -47.73 106.32
N GLY A 517 68.13 -47.35 107.61
CA GLY A 517 66.95 -47.51 108.46
C GLY A 517 66.56 -48.98 108.67
N ALA A 518 67.53 -49.90 108.56
CA ALA A 518 67.31 -51.32 108.73
C ALA A 518 67.16 -51.68 110.22
N HIS A 519 66.29 -52.65 110.52
CA HIS A 519 66.12 -53.20 111.86
C HIS A 519 67.39 -53.94 112.32
N GLN A 520 68.03 -54.69 111.42
CA GLN A 520 69.18 -55.53 111.76
C GLN A 520 70.17 -55.69 110.61
N VAL A 521 71.41 -56.04 110.97
CA VAL A 521 72.43 -56.51 110.03
C VAL A 521 72.81 -57.91 110.44
N ILE A 522 72.71 -58.85 109.49
CA ILE A 522 73.16 -60.22 109.65
C ILE A 522 74.42 -60.38 108.81
N PHE A 523 75.54 -60.67 109.45
CA PHE A 523 76.81 -60.90 108.76
C PHE A 523 77.41 -62.25 109.13
N ILE A 524 78.09 -62.87 108.16
CA ILE A 524 78.75 -64.17 108.29
C ILE A 524 80.26 -63.91 108.32
N ALA A 525 80.93 -64.31 109.40
CA ALA A 525 82.36 -64.13 109.58
C ALA A 525 83.00 -65.32 110.30
N GLN A 526 84.20 -65.70 109.87
CA GLN A 526 85.00 -66.76 110.49
C GLN A 526 86.06 -66.19 111.46
N GLN A 527 86.44 -64.91 111.27
CA GLN A 527 87.45 -64.21 112.05
C GLN A 527 86.95 -63.84 113.46
N PRO A 528 87.60 -64.32 114.54
CA PRO A 528 87.25 -64.00 115.93
C PRO A 528 87.10 -62.51 116.23
N GLU A 529 87.96 -61.71 115.62
CA GLU A 529 88.00 -60.27 115.78
C GLU A 529 86.70 -59.60 115.29
N VAL A 530 86.02 -60.19 114.29
CA VAL A 530 84.83 -59.61 113.66
C VAL A 530 83.54 -60.11 114.33
N TRP A 531 83.37 -61.43 114.46
CA TRP A 531 82.14 -61.95 115.10
C TRP A 531 82.11 -61.68 116.61
N GLY A 532 83.26 -61.49 117.26
CA GLY A 532 83.33 -61.11 118.67
C GLY A 532 82.72 -59.74 118.99
N GLN A 533 82.45 -58.91 117.98
CA GLN A 533 81.85 -57.57 118.12
C GLN A 533 80.36 -57.53 117.76
N ALA A 534 79.78 -58.67 117.41
CA ALA A 534 78.35 -58.78 117.15
C ALA A 534 77.54 -58.60 118.45
N ASP A 535 76.32 -58.09 118.33
CA ASP A 535 75.40 -58.00 119.47
C ASP A 535 74.89 -59.39 119.90
N SER A 536 74.93 -60.37 119.00
CA SER A 536 74.59 -61.78 119.25
C SER A 536 75.28 -62.66 118.20
N VAL A 537 75.78 -63.83 118.60
CA VAL A 537 76.52 -64.73 117.69
C VAL A 537 75.75 -66.04 117.54
N LEU A 538 75.31 -66.36 116.32
CA LEU A 538 74.81 -67.70 116.00
C LEU A 538 76.01 -68.59 115.63
N TRP A 539 76.47 -69.39 116.60
CA TRP A 539 77.60 -70.30 116.42
C TRP A 539 77.16 -71.59 115.73
N LEU A 540 77.84 -71.95 114.64
CA LEU A 540 77.58 -73.15 113.88
C LEU A 540 78.75 -74.12 114.04
N GLU A 541 78.53 -75.26 114.69
CA GLU A 541 79.56 -76.29 114.88
C GLU A 541 78.95 -77.69 114.89
N GLY A 542 79.62 -78.65 114.24
CA GLY A 542 79.20 -80.06 114.25
C GLY A 542 77.79 -80.31 113.72
N GLY A 543 77.28 -79.44 112.83
CA GLY A 543 75.92 -79.51 112.28
C GLY A 543 74.82 -79.01 113.21
N ARG A 544 75.16 -78.29 114.30
CA ARG A 544 74.22 -77.67 115.24
C ARG A 544 74.42 -76.16 115.26
N ALA A 545 73.34 -75.43 115.58
CA ALA A 545 73.35 -73.99 115.76
C ALA A 545 73.06 -73.64 117.23
N GLU A 546 73.92 -72.82 117.83
CA GLU A 546 73.78 -72.35 119.21
C GLU A 546 73.91 -70.83 119.25
N VAL A 547 73.05 -70.14 120.00
CA VAL A 547 73.19 -68.70 120.22
C VAL A 547 74.13 -68.47 121.38
N ARG A 548 75.20 -67.71 121.14
CA ARG A 548 76.13 -67.20 122.14
C ARG A 548 75.88 -65.69 122.29
N GLU A 549 75.66 -65.24 123.52
CA GLU A 549 75.64 -63.82 123.87
C GLU A 549 77.06 -63.30 124.09
#